data_AF-A0A1G7J4Z4-F1
#
_entry.id   AF-A0A1G7J4Z4-F1
#
_cell.length_a   1.000
_cell.length_b   1.000
_cell.length_c   1.000
_cell.angle_alpha   90.00
_cell.angle_beta   90.00
_cell.angle_gamma   90.00
#
_symmetry.space_group_name_H-M   'P 1'
#
loop_
_entity.id
_entity.type
_entity.pdbx_description
1 polymer ?
#
loop_
_entity_poly.entity_id
_entity_poly.type
_entity_poly.pdbx_seq_one_letter_code
_entity_poly.pdbx_strand_id
1 'polypeptide(L)'
;MILIVGGAWYAYVAFSTDDDTPDTPLAQIPLTFDDQMAMANLACDGHASVDEKKVIACRTCPQGSDFVGASSGPDAGWSNSGVLTGSFTAPGMDEALMRASGCESHANNMGGDFLFRRDGSKWSLVRYAKSAIADDKCLKSLWGEGRDAVICQNGDMHQGFASSGVQLMTFDTTPPTTVIDTDTYRKVNFVVAEDGSANCGFPLGNPQQTMQFDRVDRAYLVPTNTNRPSVIVKVTLARAKPGKSGVATCPAVQPESYTVTWKNLGDHFEAAEGYVGLAARAQDPCCDLMVASRVEPIHY
;
A
#
# COMPACT_ATOMS: atom_id res chain seq x y z
N MET A 1 -1.69 58.08 9.28
CA MET A 1 -2.20 57.01 10.17
C MET A 1 -2.92 56.01 9.27
N ILE A 2 -2.23 54.97 8.85
CA ILE A 2 -2.75 53.94 7.94
C ILE A 2 -3.17 52.77 8.84
N LEU A 3 -4.47 52.53 8.91
CA LEU A 3 -5.04 51.40 9.63
C LEU A 3 -4.88 50.16 8.74
N ILE A 4 -3.90 49.30 9.04
CA ILE A 4 -3.78 47.99 8.41
C ILE A 4 -4.68 47.04 9.20
N VAL A 5 -5.86 46.75 8.67
CA VAL A 5 -6.72 45.68 9.19
C VAL A 5 -6.23 44.38 8.58
N GLY A 6 -5.57 43.56 9.40
CA GLY A 6 -5.09 42.22 9.03
C GLY A 6 -6.26 41.27 8.84
N GLY A 7 -6.82 41.23 7.64
CA GLY A 7 -7.68 40.14 7.19
C GLY A 7 -6.80 38.96 6.77
N ALA A 8 -6.84 37.87 7.52
CA ALA A 8 -6.32 36.59 7.06
C ALA A 8 -7.13 36.16 5.83
N TRP A 9 -6.52 36.23 4.65
CA TRP A 9 -7.10 35.68 3.44
C TRP A 9 -7.04 34.16 3.54
N TYR A 10 -8.15 33.55 3.96
CA TYR A 10 -8.35 32.12 3.80
C TYR A 10 -8.62 31.84 2.32
N ALA A 11 -7.56 31.51 1.57
CA ALA A 11 -7.72 30.92 0.26
C ALA A 11 -8.25 29.49 0.46
N TYR A 12 -9.57 29.32 0.42
CA TYR A 12 -10.15 28.02 0.13
C TYR A 12 -9.80 27.70 -1.33
N VAL A 13 -8.75 26.89 -1.52
CA VAL A 13 -8.58 26.19 -2.80
C VAL A 13 -9.68 25.15 -2.84
N ALA A 14 -10.81 25.51 -3.46
CA ALA A 14 -11.80 24.53 -3.85
C ALA A 14 -11.14 23.65 -4.92
N PHE A 15 -10.68 22.47 -4.53
CA PHE A 15 -10.35 21.44 -5.51
C PHE A 15 -11.66 21.12 -6.22
N SER A 16 -11.68 21.38 -7.53
CA SER A 16 -12.79 20.89 -8.34
C SER A 16 -12.78 19.37 -8.22
N THR A 17 -13.91 18.80 -7.79
CA THR A 17 -14.18 17.37 -7.94
C THR A 17 -14.49 17.00 -9.39
N ASP A 18 -14.50 17.98 -10.30
CA ASP A 18 -14.60 17.72 -11.73
C ASP A 18 -13.31 17.05 -12.22
N ASP A 19 -13.54 16.02 -13.03
CA ASP A 19 -12.71 14.91 -13.47
C ASP A 19 -11.45 15.28 -14.29
N ASP A 20 -10.99 16.53 -14.21
CA ASP A 20 -10.12 17.14 -15.23
C ASP A 20 -8.71 17.54 -14.75
N THR A 21 -8.29 17.20 -13.52
CA THR A 21 -6.84 17.20 -13.26
C THR A 21 -6.26 16.04 -14.06
N PRO A 22 -5.45 16.29 -15.10
CA PRO A 22 -4.88 15.19 -15.86
C PRO A 22 -4.05 14.37 -14.90
N ASP A 23 -4.47 13.12 -14.69
CA ASP A 23 -3.66 12.02 -14.19
C ASP A 23 -2.49 11.85 -15.17
N THR A 24 -1.57 12.83 -15.19
CA THR A 24 -0.33 12.70 -15.94
C THR A 24 0.44 11.69 -15.13
N PRO A 25 0.55 10.43 -15.57
CA PRO A 25 1.29 9.44 -14.82
C PRO A 25 2.69 10.06 -14.68
N LEU A 26 3.13 10.28 -13.42
CA LEU A 26 4.48 10.79 -13.18
C LEU A 26 5.41 9.91 -14.02
N ALA A 27 6.16 10.55 -14.93
CA ALA A 27 6.93 9.85 -15.95
C ALA A 27 7.75 8.74 -15.28
N GLN A 28 7.31 7.50 -15.44
CA GLN A 28 8.04 6.36 -14.91
C GLN A 28 9.33 6.29 -15.70
N ILE A 29 10.46 6.32 -15.00
CA ILE A 29 11.73 6.02 -15.65
C ILE A 29 11.59 4.58 -16.18
N PRO A 30 11.70 4.37 -17.50
CA PRO A 30 11.52 3.04 -18.06
C PRO A 30 12.63 2.15 -17.51
N LEU A 31 12.24 1.20 -16.65
CA LEU A 31 13.16 0.20 -16.14
C LEU A 31 13.37 -0.87 -17.20
N THR A 32 14.62 -1.11 -17.53
CA THR A 32 14.99 -2.23 -18.39
C THR A 32 14.97 -3.54 -17.59
N PHE A 33 14.94 -4.68 -18.29
CA PHE A 33 15.14 -5.96 -17.63
C PHE A 33 16.51 -6.06 -16.95
N ASP A 34 17.54 -5.43 -17.54
CA ASP A 34 18.89 -5.38 -16.97
C ASP A 34 18.93 -4.57 -15.67
N ASP A 35 18.15 -3.49 -15.56
CA ASP A 35 18.00 -2.75 -14.29
C ASP A 35 17.39 -3.63 -13.19
N GLN A 36 16.31 -4.34 -13.51
CA GLN A 36 15.66 -5.24 -12.57
C GLN A 36 16.60 -6.38 -12.16
N MET A 37 17.40 -6.90 -13.09
CA MET A 37 18.40 -7.91 -12.80
C MET A 37 19.53 -7.38 -11.91
N ALA A 38 20.00 -6.16 -12.15
CA ALA A 38 21.01 -5.52 -11.32
C ALA A 38 20.51 -5.31 -9.89
N MET A 39 19.28 -4.79 -9.72
CA MET A 39 18.62 -4.64 -8.43
C MET A 39 18.43 -5.99 -7.72
N ALA A 40 17.93 -7.01 -8.42
CA ALA A 40 17.77 -8.33 -7.84
C ALA A 40 19.11 -8.94 -7.42
N ASN A 41 20.19 -8.77 -8.19
CA ASN A 41 21.51 -9.23 -7.77
C ASN A 41 21.98 -8.53 -6.49
N LEU A 42 21.69 -7.25 -6.31
CA LEU A 42 21.99 -6.55 -5.05
C LEU A 42 21.17 -7.11 -3.88
N ALA A 43 19.91 -7.45 -4.10
CA ALA A 43 19.07 -8.07 -3.07
C ALA A 43 19.42 -9.55 -2.79
N CYS A 44 19.95 -10.29 -3.78
CA CYS A 44 20.31 -11.70 -3.65
C CYS A 44 21.80 -11.95 -3.32
N ASP A 45 22.58 -10.93 -2.95
CA ASP A 45 24.04 -11.04 -2.80
C ASP A 45 24.74 -11.65 -4.03
N GLY A 46 24.29 -11.31 -5.23
CA GLY A 46 24.81 -11.78 -6.53
C GLY A 46 24.24 -13.13 -6.99
N HIS A 47 23.26 -13.68 -6.29
CA HIS A 47 22.65 -14.98 -6.60
C HIS A 47 21.23 -14.87 -7.17
N ALA A 48 20.94 -13.81 -7.91
CA ALA A 48 19.66 -13.70 -8.60
C ALA A 48 19.58 -14.72 -9.74
N SER A 49 18.37 -15.22 -9.98
CA SER A 49 18.07 -16.17 -11.03
C SER A 49 16.81 -15.75 -11.79
N VAL A 50 16.67 -16.26 -13.00
CA VAL A 50 15.51 -16.01 -13.87
C VAL A 50 14.92 -17.36 -14.23
N ASP A 51 13.62 -17.53 -14.02
CA ASP A 51 12.91 -18.74 -14.44
C ASP A 51 12.52 -18.69 -15.93
N GLU A 52 11.91 -19.77 -16.43
CA GLU A 52 11.47 -19.86 -17.83
C GLU A 52 10.39 -18.82 -18.20
N LYS A 53 9.68 -18.27 -17.21
CA LYS A 53 8.66 -17.22 -17.36
C LYS A 53 9.23 -15.82 -17.21
N LYS A 54 10.56 -15.69 -17.12
CA LYS A 54 11.29 -14.43 -16.88
C LYS A 54 10.98 -13.78 -15.53
N VAL A 55 10.53 -14.56 -14.55
CA VAL A 55 10.38 -14.10 -13.18
C VAL A 55 11.77 -14.08 -12.55
N ILE A 56 12.15 -12.94 -12.00
CA ILE A 56 13.42 -12.76 -11.29
C ILE A 56 13.23 -13.23 -9.86
N ALA A 57 14.13 -14.06 -9.34
CA ALA A 57 14.00 -14.64 -8.00
C ALA A 57 15.36 -14.90 -7.33
N CYS A 58 15.40 -14.87 -6.00
CA CYS A 58 16.50 -15.44 -5.22
C CYS A 58 16.12 -16.83 -4.73
N ARG A 59 17.08 -17.77 -4.77
CA ARG A 59 16.90 -19.08 -4.11
C ARG A 59 17.09 -19.01 -2.61
N THR A 60 17.98 -18.15 -2.15
CA THR A 60 18.31 -17.98 -0.73
C THR A 60 17.68 -16.71 -0.22
N CYS A 61 17.06 -16.78 0.96
CA CYS A 61 16.51 -15.60 1.60
C CYS A 61 17.58 -14.62 2.06
N PRO A 62 17.43 -13.32 1.75
CA PRO A 62 18.47 -12.33 1.97
C PRO A 62 18.62 -11.96 3.43
N GLN A 63 19.71 -11.27 3.75
CA GLN A 63 19.91 -10.73 5.09
C GLN A 63 18.77 -9.81 5.49
N GLY A 64 18.34 -9.94 6.74
CA GLY A 64 17.27 -9.14 7.31
C GLY A 64 15.87 -9.71 7.12
N SER A 65 15.64 -10.74 6.30
CA SER A 65 14.33 -11.40 6.21
C SER A 65 14.00 -12.24 7.45
N ASP A 66 12.78 -12.77 7.59
CA ASP A 66 12.46 -13.71 8.69
C ASP A 66 13.14 -15.07 8.50
N PHE A 67 13.27 -15.53 7.26
CA PHE A 67 13.84 -16.83 6.92
C PHE A 67 15.27 -16.75 6.36
N VAL A 68 16.11 -15.84 6.88
CA VAL A 68 17.48 -15.59 6.36
C VAL A 68 18.24 -16.89 6.09
N GLY A 69 18.85 -16.99 4.90
CA GLY A 69 19.66 -18.15 4.53
C GLY A 69 18.88 -19.41 4.15
N ALA A 70 17.55 -19.42 4.34
CA ALA A 70 16.72 -20.52 3.87
C ALA A 70 16.77 -20.60 2.34
N SER A 71 17.05 -21.80 1.83
CA SER A 71 17.17 -22.10 0.39
C SER A 71 16.28 -23.25 -0.06
N SER A 72 15.46 -23.78 0.85
CA SER A 72 14.48 -24.83 0.58
C SER A 72 13.33 -24.74 1.59
N GLY A 73 12.13 -25.13 1.15
CA GLY A 73 10.90 -25.01 1.93
C GLY A 73 9.83 -24.19 1.19
N PRO A 74 8.56 -24.23 1.65
CA PRO A 74 7.47 -23.50 1.02
C PRO A 74 7.66 -21.98 1.04
N ASP A 75 8.44 -21.47 2.01
CA ASP A 75 8.66 -20.03 2.24
C ASP A 75 10.09 -19.59 1.88
N ALA A 76 10.89 -20.48 1.29
CA ALA A 76 12.29 -20.20 0.95
C ALA A 76 12.43 -19.56 -0.43
N GLY A 77 13.29 -18.56 -0.50
CA GLY A 77 13.46 -17.72 -1.69
C GLY A 77 12.37 -16.66 -1.83
N TRP A 78 12.63 -15.67 -2.67
CA TRP A 78 11.63 -14.68 -3.03
C TRP A 78 11.62 -14.46 -4.53
N SER A 79 10.48 -13.99 -5.04
CA SER A 79 10.30 -13.62 -6.44
C SER A 79 9.87 -12.17 -6.59
N ASN A 80 10.40 -11.52 -7.63
CA ASN A 80 10.04 -10.17 -8.03
C ASN A 80 8.68 -10.19 -8.72
N SER A 81 7.73 -9.44 -8.18
CA SER A 81 6.39 -9.29 -8.77
C SER A 81 6.11 -7.88 -9.30
N GLY A 82 7.07 -6.96 -9.23
CA GLY A 82 6.88 -5.59 -9.73
C GLY A 82 7.95 -4.64 -9.23
N VAL A 83 8.12 -3.54 -9.97
CA VAL A 83 9.00 -2.43 -9.56
C VAL A 83 8.29 -1.10 -9.75
N LEU A 84 8.28 -0.28 -8.71
CA LEU A 84 7.74 1.07 -8.71
C LEU A 84 8.87 2.10 -8.59
N THR A 85 9.02 2.98 -9.59
CA THR A 85 10.05 4.04 -9.57
C THR A 85 9.54 5.36 -9.00
N GLY A 86 10.42 6.11 -8.36
CA GLY A 86 10.09 7.41 -7.76
C GLY A 86 11.20 8.02 -6.93
N SER A 87 10.86 9.06 -6.17
CA SER A 87 11.74 9.80 -5.26
C SER A 87 11.27 9.60 -3.81
N PHE A 88 11.42 8.40 -3.25
CA PHE A 88 10.75 8.00 -2.02
C PHE A 88 11.38 8.59 -0.76
N THR A 89 12.71 8.57 -0.67
CA THR A 89 13.42 9.00 0.53
C THR A 89 13.66 10.49 0.53
N ALA A 90 13.97 11.10 -0.62
CA ALA A 90 14.26 12.52 -0.76
C ALA A 90 13.84 13.04 -2.14
N PRO A 91 13.55 14.36 -2.28
CA PRO A 91 13.09 14.94 -3.53
C PRO A 91 14.13 14.78 -4.65
N GLY A 92 13.67 14.40 -5.85
CA GLY A 92 14.50 14.30 -7.05
C GLY A 92 15.47 13.10 -7.08
N MET A 93 15.40 12.20 -6.11
CA MET A 93 16.19 10.96 -6.14
C MET A 93 15.63 9.98 -7.19
N ASP A 94 16.51 9.29 -7.91
CA ASP A 94 16.12 8.17 -8.78
C ASP A 94 16.13 6.88 -7.94
N GLU A 95 14.94 6.47 -7.50
CA GLU A 95 14.76 5.33 -6.61
C GLU A 95 13.71 4.35 -7.16
N ALA A 96 13.81 3.10 -6.70
CA ALA A 96 12.92 2.04 -7.10
C ALA A 96 12.56 1.15 -5.90
N LEU A 97 11.27 0.85 -5.74
CA LEU A 97 10.76 -0.17 -4.84
C LEU A 97 10.54 -1.43 -5.65
N MET A 98 11.33 -2.47 -5.40
CA MET A 98 11.13 -3.79 -5.97
C MET A 98 10.39 -4.66 -4.97
N ARG A 99 9.22 -5.13 -5.37
CA ARG A 99 8.42 -6.03 -4.55
C ARG A 99 9.06 -7.40 -4.48
N ALA A 100 9.14 -7.93 -3.28
CA ALA A 100 9.57 -9.29 -2.99
C ALA A 100 8.44 -10.09 -2.34
N SER A 101 8.10 -11.23 -2.93
CA SER A 101 7.18 -12.21 -2.35
C SER A 101 7.94 -13.45 -1.94
N GLY A 102 7.81 -13.86 -0.68
CA GLY A 102 8.56 -14.94 -0.04
C GLY A 102 9.54 -14.43 1.03
N CYS A 103 10.25 -15.35 1.69
CA CYS A 103 11.26 -15.07 2.73
C CYS A 103 10.83 -14.38 4.02
N GLU A 104 9.58 -13.90 4.11
CA GLU A 104 8.98 -13.42 5.35
C GLU A 104 7.93 -14.37 5.89
N SER A 105 7.75 -14.36 7.21
CA SER A 105 6.66 -15.06 7.85
C SER A 105 5.30 -14.46 7.48
N HIS A 106 4.23 -15.20 7.74
CA HIS A 106 2.87 -14.69 7.61
C HIS A 106 2.63 -13.43 8.46
N ALA A 107 3.30 -13.31 9.62
CA ALA A 107 3.21 -12.12 10.47
C ALA A 107 3.76 -10.87 9.78
N ASN A 108 4.68 -11.05 8.83
CA ASN A 108 5.26 -10.00 7.99
C ASN A 108 4.70 -10.01 6.56
N ASN A 109 3.44 -10.44 6.41
CA ASN A 109 2.69 -10.43 5.15
C ASN A 109 3.39 -11.18 3.99
N MET A 110 4.23 -12.17 4.30
CA MET A 110 4.92 -13.02 3.32
C MET A 110 5.77 -12.26 2.29
N GLY A 111 6.24 -11.05 2.60
CA GLY A 111 7.11 -10.30 1.71
C GLY A 111 7.47 -8.91 2.19
N GLY A 112 8.01 -8.13 1.26
CA GLY A 112 8.45 -6.77 1.52
C GLY A 112 8.85 -6.06 0.23
N ASP A 113 9.39 -4.86 0.37
CA ASP A 113 9.94 -4.08 -0.74
C ASP A 113 11.42 -3.81 -0.51
N PHE A 114 12.24 -4.09 -1.51
CA PHE A 114 13.61 -3.59 -1.56
C PHE A 114 13.60 -2.19 -2.15
N LEU A 115 14.16 -1.23 -1.42
CA LEU A 115 14.36 0.11 -1.92
C LEU A 115 15.77 0.23 -2.48
N PHE A 116 15.84 0.62 -3.74
CA PHE A 116 17.07 0.88 -4.46
C PHE A 116 17.20 2.35 -4.81
N ARG A 117 18.45 2.79 -4.97
CA ARG A 117 18.80 4.11 -5.46
C ARG A 117 19.76 4.00 -6.61
N ARG A 118 19.49 4.76 -7.67
CA ARG A 118 20.37 4.91 -8.82
C ARG A 118 21.25 6.16 -8.66
N ASP A 119 22.54 5.97 -8.90
CA ASP A 119 23.51 7.05 -9.10
C ASP A 119 24.16 6.86 -10.48
N GLY A 120 23.81 7.75 -11.41
CA GLY A 120 24.15 7.59 -12.83
C GLY A 120 23.51 6.33 -13.42
N SER A 121 24.32 5.33 -13.77
CA SER A 121 23.85 4.04 -14.33
C SER A 121 23.90 2.88 -13.33
N LYS A 122 24.28 3.14 -12.08
CA LYS A 122 24.50 2.09 -11.07
C LYS A 122 23.39 2.12 -10.03
N TRP A 123 22.84 0.94 -9.75
CA TRP A 123 21.94 0.72 -8.64
C TRP A 123 22.70 0.39 -7.36
N SER A 124 22.12 0.79 -6.23
CA SER A 124 22.57 0.42 -4.89
C SER A 124 21.35 0.04 -4.05
N LEU A 125 21.48 -1.00 -3.22
CA LEU A 125 20.44 -1.36 -2.26
C LEU A 125 20.49 -0.35 -1.10
N VAL A 126 19.39 0.37 -0.89
CA VAL A 126 19.25 1.30 0.24
C VAL A 126 18.80 0.53 1.48
N ARG A 127 17.76 -0.31 1.32
CA ARG A 127 17.17 -1.08 2.42
C ARG A 127 16.18 -2.13 1.94
N TYR A 128 15.79 -3.00 2.86
CA TYR A 128 14.63 -3.87 2.74
C TYR A 128 13.55 -3.47 3.77
N ALA A 129 12.32 -3.25 3.31
CA ALA A 129 11.18 -2.87 4.13
C ALA A 129 10.21 -4.06 4.23
N LYS A 130 10.28 -4.79 5.35
CA LYS A 130 9.38 -5.91 5.63
C LYS A 130 7.92 -5.47 5.66
N SER A 131 7.01 -6.28 5.15
CA SER A 131 5.56 -6.00 5.13
C SER A 131 5.14 -4.77 4.32
N ALA A 132 6.10 -3.98 3.79
CA ALA A 132 5.83 -2.96 2.78
C ALA A 132 5.66 -3.69 1.47
N ILE A 133 4.46 -3.66 0.90
CA ILE A 133 4.18 -4.34 -0.35
C ILE A 133 3.63 -3.30 -1.32
N ALA A 134 4.51 -2.79 -2.17
CA ALA A 134 4.21 -1.86 -3.24
C ALA A 134 3.97 -2.64 -4.53
N ASP A 135 2.75 -3.15 -4.71
CA ASP A 135 2.35 -3.90 -5.89
C ASP A 135 1.69 -3.08 -7.00
N ASP A 136 1.13 -3.78 -8.00
CA ASP A 136 0.43 -3.20 -9.13
C ASP A 136 -0.90 -2.52 -8.75
N LYS A 137 -1.33 -2.65 -7.49
CA LYS A 137 -2.49 -1.96 -6.92
C LYS A 137 -2.07 -0.75 -6.08
N CYS A 138 -0.88 -0.24 -6.33
CA CYS A 138 -0.36 0.95 -5.69
C CYS A 138 -0.37 2.16 -6.60
N LEU A 139 -0.73 3.29 -6.01
CA LEU A 139 -0.68 4.60 -6.62
C LEU A 139 0.46 5.39 -5.99
N LYS A 140 1.26 6.04 -6.83
CA LYS A 140 2.28 6.97 -6.37
C LYS A 140 1.70 8.37 -6.26
N SER A 141 2.01 9.09 -5.19
CA SER A 141 1.53 10.45 -4.98
C SER A 141 2.60 11.34 -4.35
N LEU A 142 2.57 12.64 -4.66
CA LEU A 142 3.55 13.59 -4.17
C LEU A 142 3.33 13.90 -2.68
N TRP A 143 4.35 13.68 -1.87
CA TRP A 143 4.36 13.81 -0.43
C TRP A 143 5.38 14.83 0.07
N GLY A 144 4.90 15.83 0.82
CA GLY A 144 5.75 16.83 1.46
C GLY A 144 6.58 17.64 0.46
N GLU A 145 7.87 17.80 0.73
CA GLU A 145 8.83 18.64 -0.01
C GLU A 145 9.23 18.08 -1.40
N GLY A 146 8.37 17.30 -2.05
CA GLY A 146 8.65 16.70 -3.36
C GLY A 146 9.14 15.26 -3.32
N ARG A 147 8.89 14.55 -2.21
CA ARG A 147 9.08 13.10 -2.14
C ARG A 147 7.87 12.38 -2.72
N ASP A 148 8.04 11.14 -3.12
CA ASP A 148 6.95 10.25 -3.50
C ASP A 148 6.53 9.43 -2.27
N ALA A 149 5.22 9.33 -2.05
CA ALA A 149 4.62 8.33 -1.19
C ALA A 149 3.85 7.30 -2.04
N VAL A 150 3.61 6.13 -1.45
CA VAL A 150 2.92 5.04 -2.11
C VAL A 150 1.62 4.75 -1.36
N ILE A 151 0.51 4.75 -2.07
CA ILE A 151 -0.80 4.40 -1.53
C ILE A 151 -1.23 3.09 -2.16
N CYS A 152 -1.25 2.02 -1.38
CA CYS A 152 -1.54 0.68 -1.86
C CYS A 152 -2.85 0.16 -1.33
N GLN A 153 -3.53 -0.62 -2.15
CA GLN A 153 -4.46 -1.60 -1.59
C GLN A 153 -3.66 -2.68 -0.87
N ASN A 154 -4.10 -3.07 0.33
CA ASN A 154 -3.60 -4.25 1.01
C ASN A 154 -4.74 -5.20 1.34
N GLY A 155 -4.38 -6.43 1.68
CA GLY A 155 -5.31 -7.39 2.24
C GLY A 155 -4.57 -8.60 2.77
N ASP A 156 -5.14 -9.19 3.79
CA ASP A 156 -4.66 -10.41 4.42
C ASP A 156 -5.86 -11.33 4.69
N MET A 157 -5.63 -12.62 4.73
CA MET A 157 -6.64 -13.58 5.11
C MET A 157 -6.08 -14.55 6.14
N HIS A 158 -6.55 -14.44 7.39
CA HIS A 158 -6.13 -15.31 8.48
C HIS A 158 -7.32 -16.02 9.11
N GLN A 159 -7.20 -17.34 9.34
CA GLN A 159 -8.19 -18.11 10.13
C GLN A 159 -9.66 -17.92 9.68
N GLY A 160 -9.89 -17.67 8.39
CA GLY A 160 -11.22 -17.44 7.84
C GLY A 160 -11.76 -16.00 8.00
N PHE A 161 -10.94 -15.07 8.48
CA PHE A 161 -11.16 -13.64 8.36
C PHE A 161 -10.38 -13.12 7.16
N ALA A 162 -11.04 -12.30 6.32
CA ALA A 162 -10.34 -11.53 5.30
C ALA A 162 -10.34 -10.07 5.73
N SER A 163 -9.16 -9.47 5.82
CA SER A 163 -8.99 -8.04 5.94
C SER A 163 -8.56 -7.48 4.60
N SER A 164 -9.08 -6.33 4.22
CA SER A 164 -8.56 -5.56 3.09
C SER A 164 -8.57 -4.09 3.45
N GLY A 165 -7.67 -3.33 2.87
CA GLY A 165 -7.58 -1.93 3.19
C GLY A 165 -6.78 -1.09 2.22
N VAL A 166 -6.60 0.16 2.59
CA VAL A 166 -5.72 1.09 1.88
C VAL A 166 -4.65 1.56 2.84
N GLN A 167 -3.40 1.39 2.45
CA GLN A 167 -2.23 1.80 3.22
C GLN A 167 -1.49 2.94 2.53
N LEU A 168 -1.15 4.01 3.26
CA LEU A 168 -0.10 4.94 2.86
C LEU A 168 1.23 4.45 3.39
N MET A 169 2.24 4.40 2.52
CA MET A 169 3.63 4.13 2.83
C MET A 169 4.48 5.34 2.52
N THR A 170 5.27 5.78 3.50
CA THR A 170 6.30 6.81 3.32
C THR A 170 7.64 6.30 3.83
N PHE A 171 8.71 6.62 3.11
CA PHE A 171 10.05 6.15 3.43
C PHE A 171 10.86 7.31 4.03
N ASP A 172 11.38 7.13 5.25
CA ASP A 172 12.14 8.17 5.92
C ASP A 172 13.58 8.27 5.38
N THR A 173 14.15 9.48 5.44
CA THR A 173 15.48 9.82 4.91
C THR A 173 16.63 9.23 5.72
N THR A 174 16.40 8.97 7.01
CA THR A 174 17.45 8.55 7.93
C THR A 174 17.75 7.09 7.62
N PRO A 175 18.94 6.76 7.08
CA PRO A 175 19.34 5.38 6.93
C PRO A 175 19.31 4.77 8.33
N PRO A 176 18.75 3.56 8.48
CA PRO A 176 18.78 2.90 9.77
C PRO A 176 20.25 2.76 10.21
N THR A 177 20.53 2.97 11.50
CA THR A 177 21.91 2.86 12.02
C THR A 177 22.47 1.44 11.89
N THR A 178 21.59 0.47 11.62
CA THR A 178 21.89 -0.91 11.25
C THR A 178 21.18 -1.25 9.95
N VAL A 179 21.79 -2.07 9.08
CA VAL A 179 21.24 -2.45 7.76
C VAL A 179 19.84 -3.11 7.85
N ILE A 180 19.45 -3.54 9.05
CA ILE A 180 18.19 -4.20 9.36
C ILE A 180 17.62 -3.46 10.58
N ASP A 181 16.77 -2.48 10.36
CA ASP A 181 15.94 -1.87 11.40
C ASP A 181 14.51 -1.94 10.90
N THR A 182 13.67 -2.65 11.65
CA THR A 182 12.52 -3.39 11.13
C THR A 182 11.33 -2.51 10.73
N ASP A 183 11.27 -1.25 11.17
CA ASP A 183 10.02 -0.47 11.11
C ASP A 183 10.22 1.00 10.70
N THR A 184 11.19 1.28 9.83
CA THR A 184 11.58 2.66 9.48
C THR A 184 10.93 3.19 8.20
N TYR A 185 9.82 2.58 7.80
CA TYR A 185 8.84 3.20 6.90
C TYR A 185 7.55 3.40 7.69
N ARG A 186 6.82 4.47 7.37
CA ARG A 186 5.53 4.73 8.04
C ARG A 186 4.43 4.10 7.23
N LYS A 187 3.64 3.24 7.87
CA LYS A 187 2.44 2.64 7.32
C LYS A 187 1.23 3.22 8.04
N VAL A 188 0.27 3.76 7.28
CA VAL A 188 -1.03 4.19 7.82
C VAL A 188 -2.11 3.44 7.08
N ASN A 189 -2.80 2.55 7.79
CA ASN A 189 -4.01 1.89 7.30
C ASN A 189 -5.19 2.85 7.47
N PHE A 190 -5.92 3.11 6.40
CA PHE A 190 -6.93 4.16 6.41
C PHE A 190 -8.38 3.65 6.39
N VAL A 191 -8.64 2.61 5.61
CA VAL A 191 -9.87 1.82 5.70
C VAL A 191 -9.45 0.39 5.86
N VAL A 192 -10.06 -0.31 6.80
CA VAL A 192 -9.99 -1.76 6.89
C VAL A 192 -11.41 -2.27 6.79
N ALA A 193 -11.64 -3.16 5.83
CA ALA A 193 -12.84 -3.97 5.74
C ALA A 193 -12.45 -5.35 6.26
N GLU A 194 -13.04 -5.76 7.38
CA GLU A 194 -12.91 -7.10 7.91
C GLU A 194 -14.18 -7.87 7.56
N ASP A 195 -14.01 -9.00 6.89
CA ASP A 195 -15.06 -9.98 6.73
C ASP A 195 -14.90 -11.08 7.79
N GLY A 196 -15.91 -11.20 8.64
CA GLY A 196 -16.04 -12.25 9.63
C GLY A 196 -16.79 -13.48 9.13
N SER A 197 -16.87 -13.76 7.82
CA SER A 197 -17.66 -14.88 7.28
C SER A 197 -17.35 -16.25 7.91
N ALA A 198 -16.16 -16.48 8.49
CA ALA A 198 -15.92 -17.64 9.34
C ALA A 198 -16.88 -17.77 10.55
N ASN A 199 -17.32 -16.65 11.13
CA ASN A 199 -18.33 -16.60 12.21
C ASN A 199 -19.75 -16.91 11.71
N CYS A 200 -20.02 -16.75 10.41
CA CYS A 200 -21.35 -17.01 9.84
C CYS A 200 -21.60 -18.52 9.59
N GLY A 201 -20.73 -19.41 10.06
CA GLY A 201 -20.92 -20.87 9.97
C GLY A 201 -20.79 -21.43 8.55
N PHE A 202 -20.20 -20.67 7.63
CA PHE A 202 -19.87 -21.19 6.31
C PHE A 202 -18.83 -22.29 6.46
N PRO A 203 -18.96 -23.41 5.72
CA PRO A 203 -17.96 -24.47 5.75
C PRO A 203 -16.59 -23.88 5.39
N LEU A 204 -15.61 -24.11 6.27
CA LEU A 204 -14.22 -23.71 6.10
C LEU A 204 -13.77 -24.06 4.66
N GLY A 205 -13.38 -23.04 3.89
CA GLY A 205 -12.87 -23.22 2.52
C GLY A 205 -13.66 -22.57 1.39
N ASN A 206 -14.67 -21.72 1.67
CA ASN A 206 -15.36 -20.97 0.60
C ASN A 206 -15.03 -19.46 0.64
N PRO A 207 -13.99 -18.98 -0.09
CA PRO A 207 -13.63 -17.56 -0.15
C PRO A 207 -14.68 -16.66 -0.86
N GLN A 208 -15.79 -17.22 -1.34
CA GLN A 208 -16.71 -16.59 -2.30
C GLN A 208 -17.76 -15.65 -1.71
N GLN A 209 -17.71 -15.34 -0.41
CA GLN A 209 -18.69 -14.44 0.22
C GLN A 209 -18.05 -13.22 0.90
N THR A 210 -16.74 -13.06 0.73
CA THR A 210 -16.01 -11.93 1.30
C THR A 210 -16.37 -10.63 0.59
N MET A 211 -16.80 -9.62 1.35
CA MET A 211 -16.68 -8.24 0.89
C MET A 211 -15.21 -7.86 1.02
N GLN A 212 -14.60 -7.55 -0.11
CA GLN A 212 -13.23 -7.06 -0.17
C GLN A 212 -13.25 -5.72 -0.90
N PHE A 213 -12.27 -4.87 -0.62
CA PHE A 213 -11.98 -3.80 -1.58
C PHE A 213 -11.70 -4.44 -2.93
N ASP A 214 -12.52 -4.13 -3.93
CA ASP A 214 -12.31 -4.63 -5.29
C ASP A 214 -11.07 -3.93 -5.86
N ARG A 215 -11.07 -2.60 -5.73
CA ARG A 215 -9.95 -1.74 -6.11
C ARG A 215 -9.99 -0.40 -5.38
N VAL A 216 -8.82 0.17 -5.20
CA VAL A 216 -8.67 1.62 -4.98
C VAL A 216 -8.84 2.29 -6.35
N ASP A 217 -9.93 3.02 -6.56
CA ASP A 217 -10.15 3.68 -7.85
C ASP A 217 -9.17 4.83 -8.04
N ARG A 218 -9.02 5.64 -6.99
CA ARG A 218 -8.13 6.82 -6.97
C ARG A 218 -7.68 7.10 -5.55
N ALA A 219 -6.44 7.52 -5.41
CA ALA A 219 -5.92 8.06 -4.16
C ALA A 219 -5.03 9.26 -4.51
N TYR A 220 -5.24 10.37 -3.84
CA TYR A 220 -4.43 11.55 -4.02
C TYR A 220 -4.17 12.25 -2.69
N LEU A 221 -2.97 12.81 -2.59
CA LEU A 221 -2.56 13.65 -1.49
C LEU A 221 -3.02 15.08 -1.79
N VAL A 222 -3.78 15.64 -0.86
CA VAL A 222 -4.25 17.02 -0.92
C VAL A 222 -3.28 17.88 -0.11
N PRO A 223 -2.53 18.78 -0.77
CA PRO A 223 -1.71 19.76 -0.06
C PRO A 223 -2.58 20.53 0.92
N THR A 224 -2.11 20.67 2.15
CA THR A 224 -2.73 21.58 3.12
C THR A 224 -1.86 22.81 3.28
N ASN A 225 -2.35 23.82 4.00
CA ASN A 225 -1.52 24.94 4.45
C ASN A 225 -0.44 24.53 5.48
N THR A 226 -0.40 23.26 5.85
CA THR A 226 0.66 22.66 6.64
C THR A 226 1.53 21.81 5.72
N ASN A 227 2.80 21.57 6.08
CA ASN A 227 3.69 20.64 5.35
C ASN A 227 3.25 19.16 5.48
N ARG A 228 1.97 18.91 5.77
CA ARG A 228 1.35 17.63 6.05
C ARG A 228 0.14 17.49 5.14
N PRO A 229 0.25 16.77 4.01
CA PRO A 229 -0.87 16.60 3.11
C PRO A 229 -1.96 15.75 3.77
N SER A 230 -3.22 16.11 3.53
CA SER A 230 -4.35 15.21 3.79
C SER A 230 -4.39 14.16 2.68
N VAL A 231 -5.02 13.02 2.93
CA VAL A 231 -5.18 11.98 1.90
C VAL A 231 -6.65 11.88 1.56
N ILE A 232 -7.00 11.98 0.28
CA ILE A 232 -8.34 11.64 -0.19
C ILE A 232 -8.23 10.35 -0.98
N VAL A 233 -9.01 9.35 -0.57
CA VAL A 233 -9.07 8.07 -1.26
C VAL A 233 -10.50 7.79 -1.67
N LYS A 234 -10.65 7.53 -2.96
CA LYS A 234 -11.85 6.98 -3.55
C LYS A 234 -11.67 5.48 -3.70
N VAL A 235 -12.46 4.73 -2.97
CA VAL A 235 -12.47 3.27 -2.96
C VAL A 235 -13.77 2.75 -3.57
N THR A 236 -13.71 1.68 -4.34
CA THR A 236 -14.91 0.93 -4.72
C THR A 236 -14.96 -0.36 -3.92
N LEU A 237 -16.06 -0.51 -3.19
CA LEU A 237 -16.42 -1.76 -2.54
C LEU A 237 -17.24 -2.59 -3.53
N ALA A 238 -16.82 -3.82 -3.77
CA ALA A 238 -17.64 -4.80 -4.46
C ALA A 238 -17.66 -6.10 -3.67
N ARG A 239 -18.76 -6.85 -3.77
CA ARG A 239 -18.77 -8.24 -3.27
C ARG A 239 -17.90 -9.09 -4.18
N ALA A 240 -17.16 -10.04 -3.60
CA ALA A 240 -16.54 -11.10 -4.38
C ALA A 240 -17.58 -11.74 -5.29
N LYS A 241 -17.22 -11.98 -6.56
CA LYS A 241 -18.13 -12.64 -7.50
C LYS A 241 -18.48 -14.02 -6.94
N PRO A 242 -19.77 -14.40 -6.92
CA PRO A 242 -20.15 -15.73 -6.48
C PRO A 242 -19.43 -16.74 -7.38
N GLY A 243 -18.70 -17.68 -6.76
CA GLY A 243 -18.15 -18.79 -7.50
C GLY A 243 -19.19 -19.89 -7.70
N LYS A 244 -18.79 -20.94 -8.43
CA LYS A 244 -19.71 -21.82 -9.15
C LYS A 244 -20.47 -22.87 -8.31
N SER A 245 -20.59 -22.79 -6.98
CA SER A 245 -21.16 -23.92 -6.22
C SER A 245 -22.12 -23.55 -5.08
N GLY A 246 -23.42 -23.82 -5.31
CA GLY A 246 -24.35 -24.44 -4.36
C GLY A 246 -24.71 -23.74 -3.04
N VAL A 247 -24.07 -22.65 -2.67
CA VAL A 247 -24.39 -21.87 -1.46
C VAL A 247 -25.42 -20.80 -1.83
N ALA A 248 -26.37 -20.53 -0.93
CA ALA A 248 -27.32 -19.43 -1.05
C ALA A 248 -26.56 -18.15 -1.39
N THR A 249 -26.78 -17.63 -2.60
CA THR A 249 -26.12 -16.42 -3.07
C THR A 249 -26.72 -15.25 -2.34
N CYS A 250 -25.90 -14.49 -1.61
CA CYS A 250 -26.26 -13.12 -1.30
C CYS A 250 -26.63 -12.41 -2.61
N PRO A 251 -27.72 -11.62 -2.66
CA PRO A 251 -28.03 -10.86 -3.86
C PRO A 251 -26.82 -10.02 -4.25
N ALA A 252 -26.49 -10.00 -5.55
CA ALA A 252 -25.41 -9.19 -6.06
C ALA A 252 -25.71 -7.72 -5.74
N VAL A 253 -24.95 -7.15 -4.82
CA VAL A 253 -24.99 -5.71 -4.56
C VAL A 253 -24.17 -5.05 -5.64
N GLN A 254 -24.72 -4.00 -6.25
CA GLN A 254 -23.97 -3.18 -7.21
C GLN A 254 -22.72 -2.62 -6.52
N PRO A 255 -21.56 -2.58 -7.19
CA PRO A 255 -20.38 -1.92 -6.62
C PRO A 255 -20.73 -0.50 -6.19
N GLU A 256 -20.35 -0.14 -4.97
CA GLU A 256 -20.58 1.20 -4.43
C GLU A 256 -19.22 1.88 -4.24
N SER A 257 -19.09 3.09 -4.80
CA SER A 257 -17.89 3.89 -4.65
C SER A 257 -18.06 4.86 -3.48
N TYR A 258 -17.03 4.95 -2.66
CA TYR A 258 -16.97 5.82 -1.51
C TYR A 258 -15.75 6.72 -1.63
N THR A 259 -15.91 7.99 -1.23
CA THR A 259 -14.77 8.91 -1.08
C THR A 259 -14.59 9.17 0.40
N VAL A 260 -13.41 8.84 0.91
CA VAL A 260 -13.03 9.08 2.30
C VAL A 260 -11.86 10.05 2.30
N THR A 261 -11.96 11.08 3.14
CA THR A 261 -10.88 12.06 3.34
C THR A 261 -10.27 11.83 4.71
N TRP A 262 -8.95 11.73 4.79
CA TRP A 262 -8.19 11.69 6.03
C TRP A 262 -7.35 12.94 6.19
N LYS A 263 -7.58 13.65 7.29
CA LYS A 263 -6.81 14.82 7.66
C LYS A 263 -5.55 14.38 8.39
N ASN A 264 -4.39 14.86 7.94
CA ASN A 264 -3.13 14.63 8.64
C ASN A 264 -2.99 15.62 9.79
N LEU A 265 -2.96 15.13 11.02
CA LEU A 265 -2.81 15.93 12.23
C LEU A 265 -1.35 15.97 12.71
N GLY A 266 -0.47 15.15 12.12
CA GLY A 266 0.97 15.13 12.36
C GLY A 266 1.50 13.82 12.87
N ASP A 267 1.00 13.44 14.04
CA ASP A 267 1.29 12.17 14.72
C ASP A 267 0.27 11.08 14.34
N HIS A 268 -0.87 11.45 13.75
CA HIS A 268 -1.86 10.53 13.22
C HIS A 268 -2.70 11.16 12.11
N PHE A 269 -3.52 10.33 11.47
CA PHE A 269 -4.56 10.74 10.54
C PHE A 269 -5.93 10.59 11.19
N GLU A 270 -6.85 11.52 10.93
CA GLU A 270 -8.24 11.46 11.37
C GLU A 270 -9.16 11.44 10.16
N ALA A 271 -10.18 10.57 10.17
CA ALA A 271 -11.20 10.56 9.12
C ALA A 271 -12.05 11.84 9.21
N ALA A 272 -12.08 12.61 8.12
CA ALA A 272 -12.98 13.75 7.96
C ALA A 272 -14.39 13.30 7.53
N GLU A 273 -15.30 14.26 7.34
CA GLU A 273 -16.68 14.02 6.89
C GLU A 273 -16.77 13.05 5.69
N GLY A 274 -17.76 12.15 5.71
CA GLY A 274 -17.96 11.07 4.73
C GLY A 274 -17.91 9.64 5.31
N TYR A 275 -17.27 9.47 6.47
CA TYR A 275 -17.10 8.16 7.11
C TYR A 275 -18.39 7.55 7.71
N VAL A 276 -19.29 8.40 8.23
CA VAL A 276 -20.53 7.98 8.91
C VAL A 276 -21.44 7.14 7.99
N GLY A 277 -21.38 7.34 6.68
CA GLY A 277 -22.15 6.57 5.70
C GLY A 277 -21.68 5.11 5.53
N LEU A 278 -20.36 4.85 5.60
CA LEU A 278 -19.81 3.48 5.53
C LEU A 278 -20.17 2.67 6.78
N ALA A 279 -19.99 3.27 7.97
CA ALA A 279 -20.26 2.58 9.23
C ALA A 279 -21.76 2.28 9.45
N ALA A 280 -22.67 3.07 8.89
CA ALA A 280 -24.11 2.89 9.04
C ALA A 280 -24.72 1.78 8.15
N ARG A 281 -24.08 1.42 7.04
CA ARG A 281 -24.56 0.37 6.10
C ARG A 281 -24.02 -1.02 6.34
N ALA A 282 -23.11 -1.15 7.30
CA ALA A 282 -22.53 -2.39 7.79
C ALA A 282 -23.55 -3.42 8.34
N GLN A 283 -24.77 -2.99 8.66
CA GLN A 283 -25.86 -3.84 9.16
C GLN A 283 -26.61 -4.55 8.01
N ASP A 284 -25.90 -5.27 7.15
CA ASP A 284 -26.50 -6.10 6.12
C ASP A 284 -26.91 -7.46 6.71
N PRO A 285 -28.17 -7.94 6.51
CA PRO A 285 -28.65 -9.19 7.08
C PRO A 285 -27.90 -10.45 6.60
N CYS A 286 -27.01 -10.33 5.61
CA CYS A 286 -26.23 -11.45 5.10
C CYS A 286 -24.89 -11.70 5.83
N CYS A 287 -24.38 -10.77 6.64
CA CYS A 287 -23.31 -10.88 7.66
C CYS A 287 -22.94 -9.43 8.05
N ASP A 288 -22.64 -9.17 9.33
CA ASP A 288 -22.17 -7.85 9.78
C ASP A 288 -20.81 -7.52 9.14
N LEU A 289 -20.80 -6.60 8.18
CA LEU A 289 -19.56 -6.02 7.67
C LEU A 289 -19.05 -5.06 8.73
N MET A 290 -17.90 -5.30 9.34
CA MET A 290 -17.30 -4.26 10.17
C MET A 290 -16.37 -3.42 9.31
N VAL A 291 -16.83 -2.23 8.92
CA VAL A 291 -15.93 -1.19 8.41
C VAL A 291 -15.36 -0.46 9.62
N ALA A 292 -14.17 -0.87 10.02
CA ALA A 292 -13.41 -0.23 11.09
C ALA A 292 -12.22 0.52 10.48
N SER A 293 -12.19 1.85 10.63
CA SER A 293 -10.95 2.59 10.51
C SER A 293 -10.17 2.36 11.79
N ARG A 294 -9.29 1.36 11.76
CA ARG A 294 -8.25 1.27 12.76
C ARG A 294 -7.11 2.18 12.32
N VAL A 295 -7.11 3.41 12.83
CA VAL A 295 -5.89 4.21 12.82
C VAL A 295 -4.99 3.57 13.86
N GLU A 296 -4.12 2.66 13.44
CA GLU A 296 -3.07 2.18 14.31
C GLU A 296 -2.14 3.35 14.63
N PRO A 297 -1.78 3.57 15.91
CA PRO A 297 -0.84 4.62 16.27
C PRO A 297 0.44 4.41 15.46
N ILE A 298 0.95 5.51 14.90
CA ILE A 298 2.24 5.51 14.21
C ILE A 298 3.28 5.13 15.28
N HIS A 299 3.76 3.89 15.24
CA HIS A 299 4.89 3.48 16.06
C HIS A 299 6.16 4.06 15.41
N TYR A 300 6.79 4.99 16.13
CA TYR A 300 8.08 5.58 15.78
C TYR A 300 9.23 4.69 16.23
#